data_AF-X0TUR7-F1
#
_entry.id   AF-X0TUR7-F1
#
_cell.length_a   1.000
_cell.length_b   1.000
_cell.length_c   1.000
_cell.angle_alpha   90.00
_cell.angle_beta   90.00
_cell.angle_gamma   90.00
#
_symmetry.space_group_name_H-M   'P 1'
#
loop_
_entity.id
_entity.type
_entity.pdbx_description
1 polymer ?
#
loop_
_entity_poly.entity_id
_entity_poly.type
_entity_poly.pdbx_seq_one_letter_code
_entity_poly.pdbx_strand_id
1 'polypeptide(L)'
;WSSGGPAAYALSLQKEKTVTGSFVAMSVFNPKQLPPLSNARGHSYFLYHSPDDKTCPFWRAKQAKDQLARQGARVKLTTYAGGHGWRGDVYGDIRAGIKWLEGAVDAPAAPMTEEPLASTAILLSDGFETGRVAPDGWDRGARVPGVRYLWDKREAFEGKASLCLRKTAKKFLPIAAWNRTLPLPHTGASSALRVSVQVKAVKVSRAVVDLLFLDASGEWIKHEWAVYVGARGSDPPADHGWREYVGTVDVPDGTEAIRVALQIYGPGNVWFDALKINYVEPQTP
;
A
#
# COMPACT_ATOMS: atom_id res chain seq x y z
N TRP A 1 5.87 -8.65 -26.11
CA TRP A 1 4.49 -8.21 -26.41
C TRP A 1 3.60 -9.41 -26.11
N SER A 2 2.79 -9.37 -25.06
CA SER A 2 1.78 -10.41 -24.80
C SER A 2 0.44 -9.87 -25.31
N SER A 3 -0.06 -10.44 -26.40
CA SER A 3 -1.05 -9.77 -27.28
C SER A 3 -2.48 -9.78 -26.74
N GLY A 4 -2.83 -10.69 -25.82
CA GLY A 4 -4.22 -10.86 -25.36
C GLY A 4 -4.54 -10.32 -23.96
N GLY A 5 -3.59 -10.33 -23.03
CA GLY A 5 -3.92 -10.05 -21.63
C GLY A 5 -4.27 -8.59 -21.30
N PRO A 6 -3.69 -7.54 -21.93
CA PRO A 6 -4.17 -6.17 -21.74
C PRO A 6 -5.62 -5.99 -22.17
N ALA A 7 -6.06 -6.67 -23.23
CA ALA A 7 -7.45 -6.66 -23.67
C ALA A 7 -8.37 -7.39 -22.67
N ALA A 8 -7.92 -8.52 -22.11
CA ALA A 8 -8.66 -9.23 -21.07
C ALA A 8 -8.88 -8.38 -19.81
N TYR A 9 -7.87 -7.61 -19.38
CA TYR A 9 -8.01 -6.63 -18.29
C TYR A 9 -8.92 -5.47 -18.68
N ALA A 10 -8.79 -4.92 -19.88
CA ALA A 10 -9.60 -3.79 -20.31
C ALA A 10 -11.09 -4.16 -20.41
N LEU A 11 -11.40 -5.37 -20.88
CA LEU A 11 -12.76 -5.88 -20.99
C LEU A 11 -13.38 -6.16 -19.62
N SER A 12 -12.64 -6.76 -18.69
CA SER A 12 -13.14 -7.06 -17.34
C SER A 12 -13.39 -5.81 -16.47
N LEU A 13 -12.84 -4.66 -16.87
CA LEU A 13 -12.96 -3.38 -16.18
C LEU A 13 -13.98 -2.44 -16.83
N GLN A 14 -14.74 -2.89 -17.83
CA GLN A 14 -15.86 -2.12 -18.35
C GLN A 14 -16.96 -1.96 -17.30
N LYS A 15 -17.73 -0.87 -17.37
CA LYS A 15 -18.86 -0.62 -16.45
C LYS A 15 -19.96 -1.66 -16.62
N GLU A 16 -20.26 -2.01 -17.86
CA GLU A 16 -21.15 -3.10 -18.21
C GLU A 16 -20.32 -4.37 -18.44
N LYS A 17 -20.47 -5.34 -17.56
CA LYS A 17 -19.67 -6.56 -17.58
C LYS A 17 -20.41 -7.65 -18.38
N THR A 18 -19.82 -8.06 -19.49
CA THR A 18 -20.27 -9.22 -20.29
C THR A 18 -19.44 -10.48 -20.01
N VAL A 19 -18.33 -10.33 -19.28
CA VAL A 19 -17.42 -11.41 -18.89
C VAL A 19 -17.30 -11.43 -17.37
N THR A 20 -17.37 -12.61 -16.76
CA THR A 20 -17.33 -12.81 -15.30
C THR A 20 -15.97 -13.31 -14.78
N GLY A 21 -15.12 -13.80 -15.69
CA GLY A 21 -13.81 -14.34 -15.36
C GLY A 21 -12.80 -14.18 -16.49
N SER A 22 -11.53 -13.94 -16.14
CA SER A 22 -10.43 -13.79 -17.10
C SER A 22 -9.26 -14.70 -16.74
N PHE A 23 -8.88 -15.60 -17.64
CA PHE A 23 -7.59 -16.28 -17.60
C PHE A 23 -6.55 -15.40 -18.31
N VAL A 24 -5.50 -15.00 -17.60
CA VAL A 24 -4.46 -14.10 -18.11
C VAL A 24 -3.09 -14.73 -17.95
N ALA A 25 -2.46 -15.06 -19.07
CA ALA A 25 -1.20 -15.77 -19.12
C ALA A 25 -0.05 -14.84 -19.55
N MET A 26 1.03 -14.78 -18.77
CA MET A 26 2.29 -14.08 -19.12
C MET A 26 2.08 -12.66 -19.66
N SER A 27 1.19 -11.89 -19.01
CA SER A 27 0.72 -10.63 -19.57
C SER A 27 1.26 -9.41 -18.85
N VAL A 28 1.42 -8.35 -19.64
CA VAL A 28 1.61 -7.00 -19.10
C VAL A 28 0.34 -6.58 -18.38
N PHE A 29 0.52 -6.09 -17.16
CA PHE A 29 -0.46 -5.26 -16.46
C PHE A 29 0.07 -3.83 -16.45
N ASN A 30 -0.77 -2.89 -16.92
CA ASN A 30 -0.45 -1.47 -16.95
C ASN A 30 -1.69 -0.67 -16.56
N PRO A 31 -1.91 -0.42 -15.26
CA PRO A 31 -3.14 0.20 -14.77
C PRO A 31 -3.38 1.62 -15.32
N LYS A 32 -2.33 2.31 -15.79
CA LYS A 32 -2.44 3.65 -16.40
C LYS A 32 -3.13 3.65 -17.77
N GLN A 33 -3.22 2.49 -18.43
CA GLN A 33 -3.83 2.32 -19.75
C GLN A 33 -5.12 1.49 -19.68
N LEU A 34 -5.57 1.15 -18.48
CA LEU A 34 -6.78 0.38 -18.26
C LEU A 34 -7.93 1.29 -17.80
N PRO A 35 -9.19 0.87 -17.99
CA PRO A 35 -10.32 1.50 -17.30
C PRO A 35 -10.13 1.47 -15.76
N PRO A 36 -10.93 2.25 -15.01
CA PRO A 36 -10.79 2.34 -13.55
C PRO A 36 -10.80 0.97 -12.87
N LEU A 37 -9.76 0.68 -12.08
CA LEU A 37 -9.63 -0.61 -11.39
C LEU A 37 -10.75 -0.88 -10.38
N SER A 38 -11.44 0.16 -9.90
CA SER A 38 -12.65 0.04 -9.06
C SER A 38 -13.74 -0.82 -9.70
N ASN A 39 -13.73 -0.94 -11.02
CA ASN A 39 -14.66 -1.79 -11.75
C ASN A 39 -14.32 -3.29 -11.63
N ALA A 40 -13.18 -3.67 -11.05
CA ALA A 40 -12.79 -5.08 -10.90
C ALA A 40 -13.63 -5.86 -9.88
N ARG A 41 -14.41 -5.16 -9.03
CA ARG A 41 -15.21 -5.77 -7.96
C ARG A 41 -16.09 -6.92 -8.47
N GLY A 42 -16.00 -8.08 -7.82
CA GLY A 42 -16.76 -9.28 -8.18
C GLY A 42 -16.33 -9.97 -9.47
N HIS A 43 -15.28 -9.50 -10.15
CA HIS A 43 -14.68 -10.21 -11.29
C HIS A 43 -13.65 -11.23 -10.81
N SER A 44 -13.48 -12.32 -11.55
CA SER A 44 -12.48 -13.35 -11.24
C SER A 44 -11.29 -13.30 -12.21
N TYR A 45 -10.07 -13.36 -11.70
CA TYR A 45 -8.84 -13.35 -12.48
C TYR A 45 -7.99 -14.56 -12.12
N PHE A 46 -7.68 -15.40 -13.11
CA PHE A 46 -6.66 -16.42 -12.99
C PHE A 46 -5.41 -15.94 -13.73
N LEU A 47 -4.38 -15.57 -12.99
CA LEU A 47 -3.11 -15.08 -13.49
C LEU A 47 -2.12 -16.24 -13.53
N TYR A 48 -1.49 -16.48 -14.68
CA TYR A 48 -0.55 -17.57 -14.89
C TYR A 48 0.77 -17.03 -15.44
N HIS A 49 1.85 -17.05 -14.65
CA HIS A 49 3.06 -16.28 -14.98
C HIS A 49 4.35 -16.88 -14.39
N SER A 50 5.44 -16.92 -15.16
CA SER A 50 6.73 -17.41 -14.66
C SER A 50 7.52 -16.33 -13.91
N PRO A 51 8.06 -16.63 -12.70
CA PRO A 51 9.02 -15.77 -12.02
C PRO A 51 10.28 -15.47 -12.86
N ASP A 52 10.64 -16.37 -13.77
CA ASP A 52 11.83 -16.25 -14.63
C ASP A 52 11.56 -15.43 -15.92
N ASP A 53 10.36 -14.88 -16.09
CA ASP A 53 9.98 -14.16 -17.30
C ASP A 53 10.69 -12.81 -17.41
N LYS A 54 11.71 -12.76 -18.28
CA LYS A 54 12.46 -11.53 -18.60
C LYS A 54 11.76 -10.63 -19.65
N THR A 55 10.77 -11.16 -20.37
CA THR A 55 10.04 -10.42 -21.44
C THR A 55 8.87 -9.64 -20.86
N CYS A 56 8.10 -10.29 -19.99
CA CYS A 56 7.08 -9.67 -19.17
C CYS A 56 7.44 -9.92 -17.70
N PRO A 57 8.13 -8.97 -17.04
CA PRO A 57 8.59 -9.18 -15.67
C PRO A 57 7.48 -9.62 -14.71
N PHE A 58 7.76 -10.63 -13.90
CA PHE A 58 6.81 -11.23 -12.96
C PHE A 58 6.18 -10.23 -11.99
N TRP A 59 6.87 -9.13 -11.67
CA TRP A 59 6.31 -8.05 -10.86
C TRP A 59 5.02 -7.47 -11.43
N ARG A 60 4.79 -7.55 -12.75
CA ARG A 60 3.53 -7.12 -13.36
C ARG A 60 2.35 -8.01 -13.00
N ALA A 61 2.57 -9.32 -12.93
CA ALA A 61 1.54 -10.27 -12.48
C ALA A 61 1.24 -10.09 -10.99
N LYS A 62 2.27 -9.90 -10.16
CA LYS A 62 2.12 -9.54 -8.74
C LYS A 62 1.35 -8.24 -8.57
N GLN A 63 1.72 -7.20 -9.32
CA GLN A 63 1.01 -5.92 -9.32
C GLN A 63 -0.48 -6.08 -9.70
N ALA A 64 -0.78 -6.91 -10.70
CA ALA A 64 -2.15 -7.18 -11.11
C ALA A 64 -2.94 -7.89 -10.00
N LYS A 65 -2.37 -8.94 -9.40
CA LYS A 65 -2.95 -9.66 -8.24
C LYS A 65 -3.35 -8.66 -7.17
N ASP A 66 -2.40 -7.85 -6.71
CA ASP A 66 -2.59 -6.97 -5.57
C ASP A 66 -3.60 -5.86 -5.88
N GLN A 67 -3.46 -5.19 -7.03
CA GLN A 67 -4.31 -4.05 -7.36
C GLN A 67 -5.73 -4.47 -7.69
N LEU A 68 -5.95 -5.61 -8.35
CA LEU A 68 -7.30 -6.09 -8.65
C LEU A 68 -7.98 -6.66 -7.40
N ALA A 69 -7.24 -7.41 -6.57
CA ALA A 69 -7.78 -7.92 -5.29
C ALA A 69 -8.20 -6.79 -4.35
N ARG A 70 -7.39 -5.72 -4.23
CA ARG A 70 -7.74 -4.51 -3.46
C ARG A 70 -9.04 -3.83 -3.91
N GLN A 71 -9.49 -4.07 -5.13
CA GLN A 71 -10.74 -3.53 -5.67
C GLN A 71 -11.92 -4.50 -5.53
N GLY A 72 -11.73 -5.60 -4.79
CA GLY A 72 -12.74 -6.62 -4.55
C GLY A 72 -12.88 -7.64 -5.67
N ALA A 73 -11.86 -7.79 -6.51
CA ALA A 73 -11.80 -8.91 -7.47
C ALA A 73 -11.31 -10.18 -6.78
N ARG A 74 -11.77 -11.34 -7.25
CA ARG A 74 -11.20 -12.64 -6.88
C ARG A 74 -9.98 -12.86 -7.77
N VAL A 75 -8.80 -13.05 -7.19
CA VAL A 75 -7.58 -13.23 -7.99
C VAL A 75 -6.80 -14.44 -7.50
N LYS A 76 -6.42 -15.32 -8.43
CA LYS A 76 -5.46 -16.40 -8.21
C LYS A 76 -4.24 -16.16 -9.08
N LEU A 77 -3.06 -16.18 -8.48
CA LEU A 77 -1.79 -16.16 -9.20
C LEU A 77 -1.16 -17.55 -9.10
N THR A 78 -0.87 -18.16 -10.24
CA THR A 78 -0.18 -19.45 -10.36
C THR A 78 1.12 -19.25 -11.13
N THR A 79 2.19 -19.84 -10.61
CA THR A 79 3.53 -19.75 -11.18
C THR A 79 3.97 -21.04 -11.86
N TYR A 80 4.88 -20.91 -12.82
CA TYR A 80 5.57 -22.03 -13.45
C TYR A 80 7.03 -21.66 -13.78
N ALA A 81 7.91 -22.65 -13.91
CA ALA A 81 9.33 -22.44 -14.22
C ALA A 81 9.57 -22.27 -15.73
N GLY A 82 10.63 -21.56 -16.12
CA GLY A 82 11.13 -21.58 -17.50
C GLY A 82 10.81 -20.36 -18.37
N GLY A 83 10.52 -19.21 -17.76
CA GLY A 83 10.48 -17.90 -18.42
C GLY A 83 9.24 -17.65 -19.27
N HIS A 84 9.36 -16.73 -20.24
CA HIS A 84 8.23 -16.32 -21.08
C HIS A 84 7.73 -17.47 -21.97
N GLY A 85 6.41 -17.58 -22.11
CA GLY A 85 5.75 -18.59 -22.93
C GLY A 85 5.31 -19.80 -22.14
N TRP A 86 4.42 -20.60 -22.75
CA TRP A 86 3.90 -21.81 -22.16
C TRP A 86 4.99 -22.86 -21.94
N ARG A 87 4.96 -23.52 -20.78
CA ARG A 87 5.89 -24.59 -20.37
C ARG A 87 5.10 -25.71 -19.70
N GLY A 88 5.70 -26.90 -19.64
CA GLY A 88 5.12 -28.04 -18.90
C GLY A 88 3.76 -28.50 -19.46
N ASP A 89 2.84 -28.88 -18.57
CA ASP A 89 1.51 -29.37 -18.91
C ASP A 89 0.54 -28.21 -19.21
N VAL A 90 0.74 -27.60 -20.38
CA VAL A 90 -0.01 -26.43 -20.86
C VAL A 90 -1.53 -26.63 -20.76
N TYR A 91 -2.03 -27.78 -21.22
CA TYR A 91 -3.47 -28.05 -21.23
C TYR A 91 -4.01 -28.39 -19.85
N GLY A 92 -3.22 -29.06 -19.01
CA GLY A 92 -3.55 -29.26 -17.60
C GLY A 92 -3.69 -27.93 -16.85
N ASP A 93 -2.73 -27.02 -17.04
CA ASP A 93 -2.71 -25.71 -16.38
C ASP A 93 -3.86 -24.80 -16.84
N ILE A 94 -4.14 -24.78 -18.14
CA ILE A 94 -5.33 -24.09 -18.68
C ILE A 94 -6.60 -24.68 -18.06
N ARG A 95 -6.75 -26.01 -18.05
CA ARG A 95 -7.92 -26.68 -17.48
C ARG A 95 -8.09 -26.36 -16.00
N ALA A 96 -7.00 -26.33 -15.23
CA ALA A 96 -7.02 -25.99 -13.82
C ALA A 96 -7.49 -24.54 -13.59
N GLY A 97 -7.01 -23.59 -14.41
CA GLY A 97 -7.44 -22.20 -14.32
C GLY A 97 -8.89 -21.98 -14.75
N ILE A 98 -9.35 -22.66 -15.81
CA ILE A 98 -10.76 -22.61 -16.22
C ILE A 98 -11.66 -23.21 -15.13
N LYS A 99 -11.32 -24.37 -14.57
CA LYS A 99 -12.09 -24.96 -13.44
C LYS A 99 -12.19 -24.02 -12.23
N TRP A 100 -11.10 -23.31 -11.93
CA TRP A 100 -11.12 -22.31 -10.85
C TRP A 100 -12.05 -21.13 -11.17
N LEU A 101 -12.08 -20.68 -12.42
CA LEU A 101 -12.99 -19.62 -12.88
C LEU A 101 -14.45 -20.09 -12.89
N GLU A 102 -14.72 -21.33 -13.32
CA GLU A 102 -16.07 -21.92 -13.32
C GLU A 102 -16.62 -22.01 -11.90
N GLY A 103 -15.85 -22.55 -10.95
CA GLY A 103 -16.23 -22.58 -9.54
C GLY A 103 -16.36 -21.19 -8.89
N ALA A 104 -15.92 -20.13 -9.58
CA ALA A 104 -16.11 -18.77 -9.12
C ALA A 104 -17.45 -18.16 -9.53
N VAL A 105 -18.15 -18.72 -10.53
CA VAL A 105 -19.45 -18.24 -11.03
C VAL A 105 -20.59 -18.56 -10.05
N ASP A 106 -20.48 -19.64 -9.29
CA ASP A 106 -21.53 -20.12 -8.37
C ASP A 106 -21.41 -19.60 -6.93
N ALA A 107 -20.32 -18.88 -6.60
CA ALA A 107 -20.12 -18.34 -5.26
C ALA A 107 -20.59 -16.87 -5.22
N PRO A 108 -21.51 -16.48 -4.31
CA PRO A 108 -21.84 -15.07 -4.12
C PRO A 108 -20.55 -14.28 -3.81
N ALA A 109 -20.44 -13.07 -4.35
CA ALA A 109 -19.34 -12.17 -4.03
C ALA A 109 -19.25 -12.06 -2.50
N ALA A 110 -18.19 -12.63 -1.92
CA ALA A 110 -18.06 -12.72 -0.48
C ALA A 110 -18.22 -11.31 0.12
N PRO A 111 -19.04 -11.13 1.17
CA PRO A 111 -18.96 -9.92 1.96
C PRO A 111 -17.50 -9.78 2.41
N MET A 112 -16.98 -8.56 2.37
CA MET A 112 -15.64 -8.25 2.87
C MET A 112 -15.53 -8.66 4.34
N THR A 113 -15.09 -9.89 4.58
CA THR A 113 -14.27 -10.22 5.73
C THR A 113 -12.85 -10.06 5.25
N GLU A 114 -12.18 -8.99 5.70
CA GLU A 114 -10.73 -8.96 5.72
C GLU A 114 -10.28 -10.25 6.43
N GLU A 115 -9.76 -11.21 5.67
CA GLU A 115 -8.96 -12.26 6.30
C GLU A 115 -7.74 -11.54 6.92
N PRO A 116 -7.53 -11.67 8.24
CA PRO A 116 -6.40 -11.02 8.87
C PRO A 116 -5.14 -11.67 8.32
N LEU A 117 -4.30 -10.86 7.66
CA LEU A 117 -2.90 -11.21 7.49
C LEU A 117 -2.37 -11.55 8.89
N ALA A 118 -1.83 -12.76 9.05
CA ALA A 118 -1.26 -13.20 10.32
C ALA A 118 -0.25 -12.14 10.80
N SER A 119 -0.63 -11.38 11.81
CA SER A 119 0.16 -10.33 12.44
C SER A 119 1.17 -11.02 13.34
N THR A 120 2.42 -11.12 12.92
CA THR A 120 3.40 -11.94 13.64
C THR A 120 4.40 -11.14 14.50
N ALA A 121 4.54 -9.81 14.35
CA ALA A 121 5.21 -8.98 15.35
C ALA A 121 4.88 -7.48 15.21
N ILE A 122 4.51 -6.84 16.32
CA ILE A 122 4.33 -5.38 16.40
C ILE A 122 5.69 -4.71 16.51
N LEU A 123 6.03 -3.86 15.53
CA LEU A 123 7.26 -3.05 15.54
C LEU A 123 7.05 -1.71 16.25
N LEU A 124 5.87 -1.10 16.04
CA LEU A 124 5.47 0.15 16.69
C LEU A 124 3.96 0.13 16.95
N SER A 125 3.56 0.57 18.13
CA SER A 125 2.19 0.98 18.43
C SER A 125 2.27 2.24 19.26
N ASP A 126 1.76 3.36 18.74
CA ASP A 126 1.95 4.68 19.35
C ASP A 126 0.69 5.53 19.24
N GLY A 127 0.16 5.91 20.41
CA GLY A 127 -0.90 6.92 20.57
C GLY A 127 -0.36 8.25 21.09
N PHE A 128 0.97 8.42 21.15
CA PHE A 128 1.61 9.69 21.49
C PHE A 128 1.30 10.24 22.89
N GLU A 129 1.02 9.36 23.85
CA GLU A 129 0.46 9.76 25.16
C GLU A 129 1.49 10.29 26.16
N THR A 130 2.76 9.88 26.04
CA THR A 130 3.81 10.19 27.01
C THR A 130 4.89 11.08 26.40
N GLY A 131 5.50 11.90 27.25
CA GLY A 131 6.57 12.81 26.86
C GLY A 131 6.52 14.13 27.62
N ARG A 132 7.48 15.01 27.35
CA ARG A 132 7.57 16.33 28.02
C ARG A 132 7.24 17.48 27.09
N VAL A 133 8.01 17.64 26.02
CA VAL A 133 7.88 18.73 25.02
C VAL A 133 7.33 18.21 23.68
N ALA A 134 7.56 16.94 23.42
CA ALA A 134 7.08 16.12 22.31
C ALA A 134 6.85 14.70 22.85
N PRO A 135 6.15 13.83 22.09
CA PRO A 135 6.03 12.44 22.46
C PRO A 135 7.39 11.76 22.56
N ASP A 136 7.51 10.79 23.46
CA ASP A 136 8.77 10.05 23.64
C ASP A 136 9.20 9.36 22.33
N GLY A 137 10.47 9.54 21.96
CA GLY A 137 11.04 8.97 20.74
C GLY A 137 10.64 9.67 19.43
N TRP A 138 9.92 10.80 19.48
CA TRP A 138 9.56 11.58 18.31
C TRP A 138 10.27 12.93 18.25
N ASP A 139 10.93 13.16 17.12
CA ASP A 139 11.64 14.39 16.81
C ASP A 139 10.88 15.25 15.80
N ARG A 140 11.01 16.57 15.95
CA ARG A 140 10.59 17.50 14.91
C ARG A 140 11.64 17.49 13.80
N GLY A 141 11.19 17.43 12.55
CA GLY A 141 12.06 17.69 11.41
C GLY A 141 12.55 19.14 11.36
N ALA A 142 13.23 19.49 10.27
CA ALA A 142 13.78 20.83 10.06
C ALA A 142 12.72 21.93 10.25
N ARG A 143 13.13 23.10 10.77
CA ARG A 143 12.23 24.24 10.95
C ARG A 143 11.73 24.74 9.59
N VAL A 144 10.45 24.52 9.28
CA VAL A 144 9.82 25.02 8.06
C VAL A 144 9.06 26.34 8.32
N PRO A 145 9.35 27.43 7.56
CA PRO A 145 8.58 28.66 7.65
C PRO A 145 7.08 28.43 7.39
N GLY A 146 6.24 28.95 8.29
CA GLY A 146 4.79 28.76 8.22
C GLY A 146 4.29 27.39 8.66
N VAL A 147 5.11 26.61 9.39
CA VAL A 147 4.69 25.34 9.99
C VAL A 147 4.77 25.39 11.50
N ARG A 148 3.74 24.85 12.15
CA ARG A 148 3.73 24.55 13.58
C ARG A 148 3.69 23.03 13.77
N TYR A 149 4.58 22.54 14.62
CA TYR A 149 4.66 21.16 15.09
C TYR A 149 3.99 21.11 16.45
N LEU A 150 2.89 20.38 16.56
CA LEU A 150 2.08 20.34 17.76
C LEU A 150 1.99 18.91 18.26
N TRP A 151 2.34 18.72 19.53
CA TRP A 151 1.85 17.58 20.30
C TRP A 151 0.53 18.02 20.92
N ASP A 152 -0.56 17.70 20.24
CA ASP A 152 -1.87 18.29 20.50
C ASP A 152 -2.60 17.48 21.56
N LYS A 153 -2.71 18.04 22.78
CA LYS A 153 -3.39 17.41 23.92
C LYS A 153 -4.89 17.69 23.99
N ARG A 154 -5.46 18.29 22.93
CA ARG A 154 -6.88 18.67 22.85
C ARG A 154 -7.61 17.94 21.73
N GLU A 155 -6.88 17.33 20.82
CA GLU A 155 -7.40 16.62 19.68
C GLU A 155 -6.68 15.26 19.63
N ALA A 156 -7.43 14.19 19.78
CA ALA A 156 -6.93 12.82 19.71
C ALA A 156 -8.05 11.93 19.14
N PHE A 157 -7.66 10.86 18.45
CA PHE A 157 -8.57 9.79 18.10
C PHE A 157 -8.84 8.91 19.31
N GLU A 158 -7.76 8.50 19.99
CA GLU A 158 -7.80 7.74 21.24
C GLU A 158 -6.89 8.38 22.28
N GLY A 159 -7.15 8.15 23.56
CA GLY A 159 -6.31 8.73 24.62
C GLY A 159 -6.46 10.25 24.75
N LYS A 160 -5.34 10.94 24.95
CA LYS A 160 -5.27 12.36 25.34
C LYS A 160 -4.41 13.19 24.41
N ALA A 161 -3.69 12.61 23.46
CA ALA A 161 -2.84 13.39 22.58
C ALA A 161 -2.70 12.82 21.17
N SER A 162 -2.34 13.69 20.22
CA SER A 162 -1.97 13.29 18.87
C SER A 162 -0.82 14.15 18.33
N LEU A 163 -0.23 13.72 17.21
CA LEU A 163 0.79 14.51 16.51
C LEU A 163 0.17 15.32 15.37
N CYS A 164 0.38 16.63 15.40
CA CYS A 164 -0.18 17.55 14.43
C CYS A 164 0.89 18.37 13.71
N LEU A 165 0.65 18.56 12.41
CA LEU A 165 1.37 19.50 11.56
C LEU A 165 0.37 20.49 10.99
N ARG A 166 0.55 21.77 11.34
CA ARG A 166 -0.22 22.89 10.80
C ARG A 166 0.67 23.71 9.88
N LYS A 167 0.40 23.66 8.58
CA LYS A 167 1.14 24.39 7.55
C LYS A 167 0.25 25.46 6.91
N THR A 168 0.65 26.72 7.03
CA THR A 168 -0.04 27.86 6.40
C THR A 168 0.61 28.28 5.09
N ALA A 169 1.87 27.89 4.87
CA ALA A 169 2.60 28.22 3.66
C ALA A 169 1.95 27.54 2.43
N LYS A 170 1.56 28.35 1.44
CA LYS A 170 0.97 27.89 0.16
C LYS A 170 2.02 27.31 -0.80
N LYS A 171 2.89 26.43 -0.29
CA LYS A 171 3.96 25.78 -1.04
C LYS A 171 4.17 24.35 -0.55
N PHE A 172 4.45 23.45 -1.49
CA PHE A 172 4.68 22.04 -1.18
C PHE A 172 5.95 21.84 -0.36
N LEU A 173 7.03 22.52 -0.74
CA LEU A 173 8.35 22.44 -0.11
C LEU A 173 8.69 23.69 0.73
N PRO A 174 9.54 23.57 1.77
CA PRO A 174 10.12 22.32 2.28
C PRO A 174 9.09 21.47 3.05
N ILE A 175 9.37 20.18 3.17
CA ILE A 175 8.50 19.20 3.83
C ILE A 175 8.70 19.34 5.34
N ALA A 176 7.58 19.35 6.07
CA ALA A 176 7.61 19.29 7.52
C ALA A 176 7.22 17.88 7.96
N ALA A 177 7.92 17.35 8.96
CA ALA A 177 7.71 15.99 9.44
C ALA A 177 7.90 15.86 10.95
N TRP A 178 7.12 14.98 11.57
CA TRP A 178 7.54 14.31 12.81
C TRP A 178 8.27 13.04 12.44
N ASN A 179 9.40 12.76 13.10
CA ASN A 179 10.25 11.61 12.78
C ASN A 179 10.45 10.72 13.99
N ARG A 180 10.47 9.41 13.78
CA ARG A 180 10.93 8.42 14.75
C ARG A 180 11.77 7.37 14.03
N THR A 181 12.95 7.08 14.55
CA THR A 181 13.80 6.01 14.00
C THR A 181 13.66 4.78 14.88
N LEU A 182 13.45 3.63 14.26
CA LEU A 182 13.28 2.34 14.91
C LEU A 182 14.33 1.38 14.36
N PRO A 183 15.07 0.65 15.22
CA PRO A 183 15.84 -0.49 14.76
C PRO A 183 14.87 -1.54 14.19
N LEU A 184 15.23 -2.12 13.05
CA LEU A 184 14.58 -3.30 12.52
C LEU A 184 15.47 -4.49 12.88
N PRO A 185 15.07 -5.34 13.83
CA PRO A 185 15.80 -6.58 14.05
C PRO A 185 15.78 -7.36 12.74
N HIS A 186 16.95 -7.85 12.31
CA HIS A 186 17.14 -8.68 11.11
C HIS A 186 16.08 -9.79 11.06
N THR A 187 14.98 -9.52 10.35
CA THR A 187 14.00 -10.54 9.99
C THR A 187 14.51 -11.19 8.72
N GLY A 188 14.58 -12.52 8.69
CA GLY A 188 15.03 -13.26 7.52
C GLY A 188 14.34 -12.82 6.21
N ALA A 189 14.98 -13.16 5.09
CA ALA A 189 14.63 -12.71 3.75
C ALA A 189 13.10 -12.68 3.50
N SER A 190 12.62 -11.53 3.01
CA SER A 190 11.22 -11.20 2.69
C SER A 190 10.36 -10.85 3.91
N SER A 191 10.37 -9.58 4.32
CA SER A 191 9.40 -9.06 5.29
C SER A 191 8.72 -7.83 4.71
N ALA A 192 7.41 -7.71 4.93
CA ALA A 192 6.64 -6.52 4.59
C ALA A 192 6.13 -5.86 5.87
N LEU A 193 6.00 -4.54 5.85
CA LEU A 193 5.46 -3.76 6.96
C LEU A 193 4.06 -3.30 6.60
N ARG A 194 3.07 -3.68 7.44
CA ARG A 194 1.75 -3.06 7.41
C ARG A 194 1.75 -1.87 8.36
N VAL A 195 1.43 -0.71 7.81
CA VAL A 195 1.28 0.56 8.52
C VAL A 195 -0.20 0.91 8.57
N SER A 196 -0.75 1.12 9.76
CA SER A 196 -2.09 1.70 9.95
C SER A 196 -2.01 2.92 10.85
N VAL A 197 -2.84 3.92 10.58
CA VAL A 197 -2.84 5.19 11.32
C VAL A 197 -4.20 5.86 11.21
N GLN A 198 -4.66 6.48 12.29
CA GLN A 198 -5.84 7.32 12.28
C GLN A 198 -5.43 8.75 11.90
N VAL A 199 -6.15 9.33 10.95
CA VAL A 199 -5.86 10.66 10.44
C VAL A 199 -7.09 11.54 10.45
N LYS A 200 -6.94 12.73 11.04
CA LYS A 200 -7.87 13.86 10.86
C LYS A 200 -7.22 14.89 9.96
N ALA A 201 -7.97 15.42 9.00
CA ALA A 201 -7.46 16.37 8.02
C ALA A 201 -8.39 17.57 7.88
N VAL A 202 -7.83 18.78 7.90
CA VAL A 202 -8.56 20.02 7.62
C VAL A 202 -7.84 20.76 6.51
N LYS A 203 -8.45 20.80 5.32
CA LYS A 203 -7.93 21.43 4.10
C LYS A 203 -6.50 21.02 3.76
N VAL A 204 -6.17 19.73 3.91
CA VAL A 204 -4.83 19.18 3.70
C VAL A 204 -4.59 18.96 2.21
N SER A 205 -3.62 19.68 1.66
CA SER A 205 -3.22 19.51 0.26
C SER A 205 -2.65 18.11 0.03
N ARG A 206 -1.66 17.72 0.85
CA ARG A 206 -1.10 16.37 0.89
C ARG A 206 -0.42 16.10 2.24
N ALA A 207 -0.59 14.90 2.75
CA ALA A 207 0.14 14.38 3.90
C ALA A 207 0.44 12.90 3.67
N VAL A 208 1.52 12.38 4.25
CA VAL A 208 1.93 10.98 4.07
C VAL A 208 2.50 10.41 5.36
N VAL A 209 2.45 9.10 5.50
CA VAL A 209 3.37 8.36 6.36
C VAL A 209 4.43 7.75 5.45
N ASP A 210 5.64 8.27 5.55
CA ASP A 210 6.80 7.89 4.76
C ASP A 210 7.72 7.01 5.60
N LEU A 211 8.15 5.88 5.03
CA LEU A 211 9.12 4.99 5.64
C LEU A 211 10.43 5.09 4.87
N LEU A 212 11.47 5.62 5.52
CA LEU A 212 12.83 5.63 5.00
C LEU A 212 13.56 4.42 5.55
N PHE A 213 14.03 3.55 4.66
CA PHE A 213 14.79 2.35 5.00
C PHE A 213 16.28 2.69 5.01
N LEU A 214 16.95 2.32 6.11
CA LEU A 214 18.33 2.64 6.39
C LEU A 214 19.15 1.36 6.56
N ASP A 215 20.40 1.38 6.08
CA ASP A 215 21.34 0.28 6.27
C ASP A 215 22.07 0.35 7.63
N ALA A 216 23.01 -0.56 7.86
CA ALA A 216 23.80 -0.65 9.08
C ALA A 216 24.65 0.60 9.38
N SER A 217 25.02 1.37 8.35
CA SER A 217 25.75 2.62 8.49
C SER A 217 24.82 3.83 8.75
N GLY A 218 23.51 3.61 8.65
CA GLY A 218 22.50 4.66 8.70
C GLY A 218 22.31 5.38 7.37
N GLU A 219 22.91 4.88 6.28
CA GLU A 219 22.72 5.41 4.95
C GLU A 219 21.36 5.01 4.38
N TRP A 220 20.84 5.87 3.51
CA TRP A 220 19.52 5.72 2.94
C TRP A 220 19.51 4.70 1.80
N ILE A 221 18.73 3.63 1.94
CA ILE A 221 18.53 2.62 0.89
C ILE A 221 17.42 3.06 -0.07
N LYS A 222 16.21 3.26 0.46
CA LYS A 222 15.03 3.74 -0.27
C LYS A 222 14.02 4.37 0.68
N HIS A 223 13.02 5.05 0.15
CA HIS A 223 11.86 5.47 0.93
C HIS A 223 10.57 5.07 0.21
N GLU A 224 9.50 4.84 0.98
CA GLU A 224 8.16 4.57 0.45
C GLU A 224 7.05 5.26 1.26
N TRP A 225 6.09 5.84 0.55
CA TRP A 225 4.86 6.37 1.16
C TRP A 225 3.91 5.22 1.47
N ALA A 226 3.98 4.72 2.69
CA ALA A 226 3.06 3.69 3.17
C ALA A 226 1.61 4.20 3.19
N VAL A 227 1.39 5.46 3.57
CA VAL A 227 0.06 6.08 3.59
C VAL A 227 0.08 7.40 2.83
N TYR A 228 -0.98 7.66 2.07
CA TYR A 228 -1.21 8.92 1.36
C TYR A 228 -2.57 9.52 1.73
N VAL A 229 -2.56 10.79 2.15
CA VAL A 229 -3.74 11.59 2.51
C VAL A 229 -3.71 12.88 1.69
N GLY A 230 -4.86 13.32 1.18
CA GLY A 230 -4.96 14.55 0.41
C GLY A 230 -5.31 14.35 -1.06
N ALA A 231 -5.29 15.46 -1.78
CA ALA A 231 -5.72 15.54 -3.17
C ALA A 231 -4.81 14.72 -4.10
N ARG A 232 -5.39 14.03 -5.08
CA ARG A 232 -4.66 13.48 -6.23
C ARG A 232 -5.03 14.29 -7.47
N GLY A 233 -4.02 14.83 -8.17
CA GLY A 233 -4.28 15.66 -9.34
C GLY A 233 -5.09 16.91 -9.01
N SER A 234 -6.30 17.01 -9.57
CA SER A 234 -7.23 18.14 -9.41
C SER A 234 -8.23 18.00 -8.27
N ASP A 235 -8.13 16.95 -7.45
CA ASP A 235 -9.03 16.75 -6.31
C ASP A 235 -8.97 17.93 -5.31
N PRO A 236 -10.06 18.23 -4.60
CA PRO A 236 -10.02 19.20 -3.51
C PRO A 236 -9.10 18.70 -2.37
N PRO A 237 -8.54 19.61 -1.56
CA PRO A 237 -7.80 19.25 -0.35
C PRO A 237 -8.61 18.33 0.56
N ALA A 238 -7.96 17.39 1.24
CA ALA A 238 -8.63 16.50 2.18
C ALA A 238 -9.20 17.29 3.37
N ASP A 239 -10.48 17.03 3.65
CA ASP A 239 -11.22 17.62 4.76
C ASP A 239 -12.15 16.55 5.35
N HIS A 240 -11.76 15.98 6.48
CA HIS A 240 -12.50 14.91 7.16
C HIS A 240 -12.11 14.80 8.64
N GLY A 241 -13.04 14.26 9.44
CA GLY A 241 -12.75 13.78 10.80
C GLY A 241 -11.79 12.59 10.80
N TRP A 242 -11.62 11.96 11.95
CA TRP A 242 -10.75 10.78 12.07
C TRP A 242 -11.18 9.65 11.13
N ARG A 243 -10.21 9.12 10.39
CA ARG A 243 -10.36 7.98 9.49
C ARG A 243 -9.08 7.17 9.48
N GLU A 244 -9.22 5.85 9.43
CA GLU A 244 -8.07 4.95 9.32
C GLU A 244 -7.52 4.94 7.89
N TYR A 245 -6.20 5.01 7.80
CA TYR A 245 -5.44 4.77 6.59
C TYR A 245 -4.51 3.59 6.81
N VAL A 246 -4.44 2.72 5.81
CA VAL A 246 -3.62 1.50 5.85
C VAL A 246 -2.80 1.41 4.57
N GLY A 247 -1.55 0.98 4.71
CA GLY A 247 -0.73 0.56 3.59
C GLY A 247 0.27 -0.51 3.98
N THR A 248 0.82 -1.16 2.96
CA THR A 248 1.84 -2.19 3.11
C THR A 248 3.01 -1.84 2.21
N VAL A 249 4.22 -1.94 2.75
CA VAL A 249 5.48 -1.67 2.02
C VAL A 249 6.45 -2.83 2.21
N ASP A 250 7.20 -3.15 1.17
CA ASP A 250 8.22 -4.21 1.23
C ASP A 250 9.50 -3.66 1.87
N VAL A 251 10.06 -4.40 2.83
CA VAL A 251 11.36 -4.09 3.45
C VAL A 251 12.47 -4.50 2.48
N PRO A 252 13.34 -3.58 2.03
CA PRO A 252 14.52 -3.93 1.24
C PRO A 252 15.48 -4.83 1.98
N ASP A 253 16.18 -5.68 1.23
CA ASP A 253 17.36 -6.38 1.73
C ASP A 253 18.40 -5.37 2.26
N GLY A 254 19.05 -5.73 3.37
CA GLY A 254 20.06 -4.90 4.03
C GLY A 254 19.52 -3.75 4.89
N THR A 255 18.20 -3.68 5.11
CA THR A 255 17.62 -2.71 6.03
C THR A 255 17.89 -3.10 7.49
N GLU A 256 18.53 -2.22 8.25
CA GLU A 256 18.74 -2.35 9.71
C GLU A 256 17.85 -1.43 10.55
N ALA A 257 17.32 -0.37 9.95
CA ALA A 257 16.45 0.57 10.64
C ALA A 257 15.45 1.20 9.67
N ILE A 258 14.31 1.62 10.22
CA ILE A 258 13.41 2.53 9.52
C ILE A 258 13.32 3.85 10.24
N ARG A 259 13.25 4.92 9.47
CA ARG A 259 12.73 6.21 9.95
C ARG A 259 11.31 6.38 9.46
N VAL A 260 10.39 6.42 10.40
CA VAL A 260 8.99 6.77 10.18
C VAL A 260 8.89 8.29 10.17
N ALA A 261 8.33 8.85 9.10
CA ALA A 261 8.11 10.27 8.96
C ALA A 261 6.63 10.56 8.69
N LEU A 262 5.98 11.26 9.62
CA LEU A 262 4.61 11.78 9.46
C LEU A 262 4.72 13.16 8.82
N GLN A 263 4.41 13.28 7.53
CA GLN A 263 4.77 14.46 6.72
C GLN A 263 3.56 15.24 6.24
N ILE A 264 3.72 16.57 6.08
CA ILE A 264 2.77 17.44 5.36
C ILE A 264 3.42 18.20 4.21
N TYR A 265 2.74 18.17 3.07
CA TYR A 265 3.05 18.86 1.82
C TYR A 265 1.95 19.88 1.53
N GLY A 266 2.33 21.13 1.32
CA GLY A 266 1.37 22.21 1.09
C GLY A 266 0.59 22.61 2.35
N PRO A 267 -0.37 23.53 2.22
CA PRO A 267 -1.13 24.02 3.35
C PRO A 267 -2.15 22.99 3.88
N GLY A 268 -2.52 23.17 5.14
CA GLY A 268 -3.53 22.40 5.85
C GLY A 268 -3.14 22.08 7.29
N ASN A 269 -4.06 21.44 8.01
CA ASN A 269 -3.80 20.87 9.32
C ASN A 269 -4.05 19.36 9.26
N VAL A 270 -3.05 18.58 9.65
CA VAL A 270 -3.18 17.11 9.73
C VAL A 270 -2.82 16.66 11.12
N TRP A 271 -3.64 15.77 11.69
CA TRP A 271 -3.37 15.07 12.93
C TRP A 271 -3.23 13.59 12.63
N PHE A 272 -2.25 12.95 13.27
CA PHE A 272 -1.98 11.53 13.22
C PHE A 272 -2.09 10.96 14.63
N ASP A 273 -2.75 9.81 14.74
CA ASP A 273 -2.94 9.09 16.00
C ASP A 273 -3.06 7.58 15.76
N ALA A 274 -2.96 6.77 16.82
CA ALA A 274 -3.08 5.32 16.79
C ALA A 274 -2.20 4.66 15.71
N LEU A 275 -0.95 5.11 15.58
CA LEU A 275 -0.02 4.60 14.59
C LEU A 275 0.43 3.19 14.97
N LYS A 276 0.23 2.23 14.07
CA LYS A 276 0.70 0.85 14.22
C LYS A 276 1.53 0.45 13.02
N ILE A 277 2.68 -0.16 13.28
CA ILE A 277 3.56 -0.75 12.28
C ILE A 277 3.85 -2.18 12.73
N ASN A 278 3.55 -3.14 11.88
CA ASN A 278 3.73 -4.55 12.20
C ASN A 278 4.36 -5.26 11.01
N TYR A 279 5.18 -6.24 11.31
CA TYR A 279 5.54 -7.24 10.31
C TYR A 279 4.30 -8.00 9.89
N VAL A 280 4.15 -8.15 8.58
CA VAL A 280 3.23 -9.10 7.99
C VAL A 280 4.05 -10.07 7.18
N GLU A 281 3.56 -11.31 7.09
CA GLU A 281 4.17 -12.27 6.19
C GLU A 281 4.30 -11.64 4.80
N PRO A 282 5.48 -11.78 4.15
CA PRO A 282 5.59 -11.41 2.76
C PRO A 282 4.46 -12.15 2.03
N GLN A 283 3.69 -11.44 1.20
CA GLN A 283 2.72 -12.10 0.35
C GLN A 283 3.49 -13.12 -0.49
N THR A 284 3.40 -14.41 -0.13
CA THR A 284 4.13 -15.47 -0.81
C THR A 284 3.87 -15.35 -2.32
N PRO A 285 4.93 -15.37 -3.16
CA PRO A 285 4.81 -15.16 -4.60
C PRO A 285 3.75 -16.05 -5.27
#